data_AF-A0A536C5Q5-F1
#
_entry.id   AF-A0A536C5Q5-F1
#
_cell.length_a   1.000
_cell.length_b   1.000
_cell.length_c   1.000
_cell.angle_alpha   90.00
_cell.angle_beta   90.00
_cell.angle_gamma   90.00
#
_symmetry.space_group_name_H-M   'P 1'
#
loop_
_entity.id
_entity.type
_entity.pdbx_description
1 polymer ?
#
loop_
_entity_poly.entity_id
_entity_poly.type
_entity_poly.pdbx_seq_one_letter_code
_entity_poly.pdbx_strand_id
1 'polypeptide(L)'
;MAFELSLPFSAIVAQEPMKRALMLNAIDPAIGGVLIRGDRGTAKSSAVRALARLLPDYDAVEGCPYRCDPVVPSRYCDECRLRAKERTLPVVRLPMRIIDLPINASEDRLVGSIDIEAAVRAGTRRFQPGVLAEANRNLLYVDEVNLLDDHLVDVLLDAAAMGVNVVEREGMSVVHPSHFILVGTMNPEEGELRPQLLDRFGLCVEVVTLTDIDERLRVMELERDFLQNPQAVHKVSAEREGELRDLLQAATDRLPRVSLPDAIRTLVARLCLDGSVAGHRADLVVARTARAICALRGGPVVELPDVLEALELALAHRRREPLSDKQAQVQELASRAAEQLAQIQAATPSETTPSVRSDVTQQEGASGGESNEGWTTSESRESPTNEAIEPESDAVIQLRTFTVKKLDLPRERQARRAAGKRTSTKSETKRGRYVRSSQAEKVTDVAFDATVRAAAPHQRSRRQAAPDAINKLQLESHDLRQKVRERKTGNLIVFVVDASASMDAEQRMLATKGAILSLLRHAYVRRDKVALVAFSGRNARV
;
A
#
# COMPACT_ATOMS: atom_id res chain seq x y z
N MET A 1 19.69 -22.20 -10.23
CA MET A 1 19.47 -23.16 -9.13
C MET A 1 19.24 -22.42 -7.80
N ALA A 2 18.24 -21.53 -7.73
CA ALA A 2 17.80 -20.89 -6.48
C ALA A 2 16.39 -21.37 -6.05
N PHE A 3 15.81 -22.28 -6.85
CA PHE A 3 14.39 -22.64 -6.82
C PHE A 3 14.10 -23.87 -5.96
N GLU A 4 15.07 -24.78 -5.74
CA GLU A 4 14.92 -25.96 -4.87
C GLU A 4 14.86 -25.62 -3.37
N LEU A 5 15.06 -24.35 -3.00
CA LEU A 5 15.06 -23.88 -1.60
C LEU A 5 13.83 -23.05 -1.24
N SER A 6 12.83 -22.98 -2.12
CA SER A 6 11.57 -22.26 -1.88
C SER A 6 10.43 -23.22 -1.58
N LEU A 7 9.66 -22.96 -0.52
CA LEU A 7 8.50 -23.77 -0.14
C LEU A 7 7.43 -23.75 -1.27
N PRO A 8 6.75 -24.88 -1.57
CA PRO A 8 5.66 -24.88 -2.54
C PRO A 8 4.45 -24.07 -2.04
N PHE A 9 3.76 -23.40 -2.95
CA PHE A 9 2.68 -22.45 -2.59
C PHE A 9 1.46 -23.16 -1.98
N SER A 10 1.15 -24.36 -2.48
CA SER A 10 0.08 -25.21 -1.97
C SER A 10 0.34 -25.74 -0.55
N ALA A 11 1.62 -25.84 -0.14
CA ALA A 11 2.00 -26.39 1.16
C ALA A 11 1.97 -25.35 2.29
N ILE A 12 1.88 -24.06 1.98
CA ILE A 12 1.76 -23.00 3.00
C ILE A 12 0.52 -23.28 3.85
N VAL A 13 0.72 -23.42 5.16
CA VAL A 13 -0.35 -23.76 6.09
C VAL A 13 -1.20 -22.51 6.37
N ALA A 14 -2.52 -22.66 6.29
CA ALA A 14 -3.50 -21.59 6.50
C ALA A 14 -3.25 -20.36 5.62
N GLN A 15 -3.58 -19.16 6.11
CA GLN A 15 -3.37 -17.87 5.43
C GLN A 15 -4.11 -17.74 4.09
N GLU A 16 -5.30 -18.32 4.01
CA GLU A 16 -6.15 -18.29 2.80
C GLU A 16 -6.39 -16.88 2.24
N PRO A 17 -6.65 -15.83 3.05
CA PRO A 17 -6.81 -14.47 2.52
C PRO A 17 -5.57 -13.96 1.77
N MET A 18 -4.37 -14.30 2.26
CA MET A 18 -3.11 -13.87 1.64
C MET A 18 -2.88 -14.60 0.32
N LYS A 19 -3.06 -15.93 0.31
CA LYS A 19 -2.97 -16.73 -0.92
C LYS A 19 -3.95 -16.23 -1.97
N ARG A 20 -5.19 -15.96 -1.55
CA ARG A 20 -6.26 -15.46 -2.41
C ARG A 20 -5.90 -14.11 -3.02
N ALA A 21 -5.50 -13.12 -2.23
CA ALA A 21 -5.11 -11.81 -2.74
C ALA A 21 -3.91 -11.88 -3.71
N LEU A 22 -2.92 -12.72 -3.40
CA LEU A 22 -1.77 -12.96 -4.26
C LEU A 22 -2.17 -13.56 -5.62
N MET A 23 -3.07 -14.55 -5.63
CA MET A 23 -3.61 -15.16 -6.85
C MET A 23 -4.43 -14.17 -7.67
N LEU A 24 -5.29 -13.38 -7.03
CA LEU A 24 -6.12 -12.37 -7.71
C LEU A 24 -5.28 -11.31 -8.41
N ASN A 25 -4.22 -10.83 -7.74
CA ASN A 25 -3.29 -9.85 -8.32
C ASN A 25 -2.38 -10.45 -9.39
N ALA A 26 -2.17 -11.77 -9.38
CA ALA A 26 -1.50 -12.47 -10.49
C ALA A 26 -2.40 -12.57 -11.73
N ILE A 27 -3.72 -12.74 -11.55
CA ILE A 27 -4.70 -12.78 -12.65
C ILE A 27 -4.90 -11.40 -13.27
N ASP A 28 -5.11 -10.37 -12.44
CA ASP A 28 -5.26 -8.99 -12.89
C ASP A 28 -4.26 -8.05 -12.17
N PRO A 29 -3.06 -7.84 -12.76
CA PRO A 29 -2.07 -6.91 -12.21
C PRO A 29 -2.58 -5.46 -12.13
N ALA A 30 -3.63 -5.11 -12.90
CA ALA A 30 -4.20 -3.77 -12.87
C ALA A 30 -5.03 -3.51 -11.61
N ILE A 31 -5.25 -4.49 -10.74
CA ILE A 31 -5.82 -4.28 -9.41
C ILE A 31 -5.01 -3.25 -8.60
N GLY A 32 -3.70 -3.14 -8.83
CA GLY A 32 -2.84 -2.12 -8.20
C GLY A 32 -2.00 -2.64 -7.04
N GLY A 33 -1.67 -3.93 -7.06
CA GLY A 33 -0.75 -4.55 -6.11
C GLY A 33 -1.39 -5.03 -4.81
N VAL A 34 -0.65 -5.89 -4.11
CA VAL A 34 -1.06 -6.48 -2.82
C VAL A 34 -0.14 -5.98 -1.73
N LEU A 35 -0.75 -5.53 -0.63
CA LEU A 35 -0.08 -5.12 0.58
C LEU A 35 -0.32 -6.13 1.69
N ILE A 36 0.73 -6.83 2.12
CA ILE A 36 0.68 -7.87 3.14
C ILE A 36 1.16 -7.26 4.47
N ARG A 37 0.23 -7.06 5.39
CA ARG A 37 0.48 -6.57 6.76
C ARG A 37 0.56 -7.76 7.70
N GLY A 38 1.52 -7.78 8.61
CA GLY A 38 1.55 -8.81 9.64
C GLY A 38 2.87 -8.82 10.39
N ASP A 39 2.94 -9.65 11.41
CA ASP A 39 4.11 -9.75 12.26
C ASP A 39 5.28 -10.45 11.56
N ARG A 40 6.46 -10.38 12.16
CA ARG A 40 7.64 -11.14 11.70
C ARG A 40 7.39 -12.64 11.90
N GLY A 41 7.90 -13.46 10.99
CA GLY A 41 7.76 -14.93 11.07
C GLY A 41 6.44 -15.50 10.50
N THR A 42 5.59 -14.67 9.88
CA THR A 42 4.32 -15.09 9.27
C THR A 42 4.46 -15.60 7.83
N ALA A 43 5.65 -16.02 7.40
CA ALA A 43 5.93 -16.56 6.06
C ALA A 43 5.59 -15.66 4.85
N LYS A 44 5.43 -14.34 5.04
CA LYS A 44 5.09 -13.37 3.97
C LYS A 44 6.03 -13.44 2.76
N SER A 45 7.34 -13.38 2.99
CA SER A 45 8.35 -13.46 1.92
C SER A 45 8.37 -14.83 1.24
N SER A 46 8.19 -15.91 2.03
CA SER A 46 8.10 -17.28 1.52
C SER A 46 6.91 -17.47 0.59
N ALA A 47 5.74 -16.89 0.93
CA ALA A 47 4.54 -17.00 0.11
C ALA A 47 4.66 -16.31 -1.26
N VAL A 48 5.27 -15.12 -1.30
CA VAL A 48 5.53 -14.43 -2.56
C VAL A 48 6.52 -15.20 -3.42
N ARG A 49 7.56 -15.76 -2.79
CA ARG A 49 8.55 -16.61 -3.48
C ARG A 49 7.93 -17.88 -4.04
N ALA A 50 7.01 -18.49 -3.30
CA ALA A 50 6.27 -19.65 -3.72
C ALA A 50 5.33 -19.33 -4.91
N LEU A 51 4.63 -18.19 -4.88
CA LEU A 51 3.74 -17.77 -5.96
C LEU A 51 4.46 -17.68 -7.32
N ALA A 52 5.68 -17.15 -7.36
CA ALA A 52 6.40 -17.00 -8.62
C ALA A 52 6.69 -18.32 -9.34
N ARG A 53 6.64 -19.45 -8.63
CA ARG A 53 6.72 -20.78 -9.24
C ARG A 53 5.47 -21.13 -10.02
N LEU A 54 4.31 -20.68 -9.55
CA LEU A 54 3.00 -20.96 -10.17
C LEU A 54 2.72 -20.05 -11.38
N LEU A 55 3.41 -18.91 -11.47
CA LEU A 55 3.23 -17.96 -12.56
C LEU A 55 3.63 -18.58 -13.92
N PRO A 56 2.85 -18.34 -14.98
CA PRO A 56 3.13 -18.89 -16.31
C PRO A 56 4.31 -18.21 -17.00
N ASP A 57 4.89 -18.91 -17.97
CA ASP A 57 5.88 -18.31 -18.87
C ASP A 57 5.24 -17.28 -19.78
N TYR A 58 5.99 -16.26 -20.17
CA TYR A 58 5.53 -15.21 -21.07
C TYR A 58 6.44 -15.02 -22.28
N ASP A 59 5.83 -14.59 -23.39
CA ASP A 59 6.53 -14.32 -24.64
C ASP A 59 7.10 -12.91 -24.65
N ALA A 60 8.40 -12.74 -24.87
CA ALA A 60 9.09 -11.45 -24.90
C ALA A 60 9.85 -11.24 -26.21
N VAL A 61 10.05 -9.97 -26.59
CA VAL A 61 10.87 -9.62 -27.76
C VAL A 61 12.35 -9.91 -27.50
N GLU A 62 12.96 -10.70 -28.37
CA GLU A 62 14.37 -11.08 -28.27
C GLU A 62 15.30 -9.87 -28.48
N GLY A 63 16.30 -9.78 -27.61
CA GLY A 63 17.27 -8.67 -27.58
C GLY A 63 16.74 -7.36 -27.01
N CYS A 64 15.49 -7.29 -26.55
CA CYS A 64 14.95 -6.09 -25.90
C CYS A 64 15.38 -6.03 -24.42
N PRO A 65 16.02 -4.94 -23.94
CA PRO A 65 16.40 -4.80 -22.53
C PRO A 65 15.18 -4.76 -21.59
N TYR A 66 14.04 -4.29 -22.08
CA TYR A 66 12.78 -4.17 -21.32
C TYR A 66 11.85 -5.38 -21.47
N ARG A 67 12.20 -6.38 -22.29
CA ARG A 67 11.37 -7.57 -22.56
C ARG A 67 9.93 -7.23 -22.95
N CYS A 68 9.78 -6.32 -23.92
CA CYS A 68 8.49 -5.86 -24.39
C CYS A 68 7.58 -7.04 -24.80
N ASP A 69 6.28 -6.85 -24.58
CA ASP A 69 5.24 -7.76 -25.06
C ASP A 69 5.21 -7.71 -26.58
N PRO A 70 5.33 -8.82 -27.33
CA PRO A 70 5.27 -8.82 -28.78
C PRO A 70 3.85 -8.63 -29.33
N VAL A 71 2.81 -8.92 -28.54
CA VAL A 71 1.41 -8.93 -29.00
C VAL A 71 0.76 -7.55 -28.93
N VAL A 72 1.17 -6.71 -27.97
CA VAL A 72 0.51 -5.43 -27.66
C VAL A 72 1.39 -4.23 -28.05
N PRO A 73 1.15 -3.56 -29.21
CA PRO A 73 1.99 -2.47 -29.69
C PRO A 73 2.08 -1.25 -28.76
N SER A 74 1.04 -1.01 -27.94
CA SER A 74 1.03 0.08 -26.96
C SER A 74 2.06 -0.13 -25.83
N ARG A 75 2.55 -1.37 -25.65
CA ARG A 75 3.55 -1.73 -24.64
C ARG A 75 4.98 -1.83 -25.20
N TYR A 76 5.20 -1.42 -26.44
CA TYR A 76 6.54 -1.40 -27.02
C TYR A 76 7.35 -0.22 -26.49
N CYS A 77 8.62 -0.47 -26.13
CA CYS A 77 9.60 0.59 -25.99
C CYS A 77 9.89 1.23 -27.36
N ASP A 78 10.53 2.40 -27.36
CA ASP A 78 10.81 3.14 -28.60
C ASP A 78 11.61 2.30 -29.62
N GLU A 79 12.58 1.53 -29.16
CA GLU A 79 13.39 0.65 -30.02
C GLU A 79 12.56 -0.49 -30.64
N CYS A 80 11.70 -1.14 -29.85
CA CYS A 80 10.81 -2.19 -30.37
C CYS A 80 9.77 -1.60 -31.33
N ARG A 81 9.30 -0.37 -31.07
CA ARG A 81 8.36 0.34 -31.94
C ARG A 81 8.98 0.67 -33.30
N LEU A 82 10.27 0.99 -33.34
CA LEU A 82 11.01 1.17 -34.59
C LEU A 82 11.23 -0.16 -35.31
N ARG A 83 11.75 -1.17 -34.60
CA ARG A 83 12.01 -2.51 -35.17
C ARG A 83 10.75 -3.16 -35.74
N ALA A 84 9.61 -3.00 -35.07
CA ALA A 84 8.33 -3.55 -35.52
C ALA A 84 7.82 -2.96 -36.83
N LYS A 85 8.24 -1.73 -37.19
CA LYS A 85 7.89 -1.12 -38.49
C LYS A 85 8.67 -1.73 -39.64
N GLU A 86 9.88 -2.20 -39.38
CA GLU A 86 10.80 -2.69 -40.40
C GLU A 86 10.75 -4.21 -40.56
N ARG A 87 10.57 -4.95 -39.45
CA ARG A 87 10.64 -6.42 -39.40
C ARG A 87 9.71 -6.99 -38.34
N THR A 88 9.34 -8.26 -38.52
CA THR A 88 8.68 -9.05 -37.47
C THR A 88 9.63 -9.24 -36.29
N LEU A 89 9.16 -8.94 -35.09
CA LEU A 89 9.97 -9.04 -33.88
C LEU A 89 10.21 -10.52 -33.52
N PRO A 90 11.47 -10.96 -33.34
CA PRO A 90 11.75 -12.31 -32.84
C PRO A 90 11.23 -12.45 -31.41
N VAL A 91 10.64 -13.61 -31.09
CA VAL A 91 9.99 -13.88 -29.81
C VAL A 91 10.73 -14.99 -29.08
N VAL A 92 10.96 -14.79 -27.78
CA VAL A 92 11.52 -15.78 -26.86
C VAL A 92 10.57 -15.96 -25.68
N ARG A 93 10.32 -17.21 -25.30
CA ARG A 93 9.50 -17.55 -24.13
C ARG A 93 10.38 -17.57 -22.88
N LEU A 94 10.01 -16.78 -21.88
CA LEU A 94 10.79 -16.60 -20.64
C LEU A 94 9.93 -16.87 -19.41
N PRO A 95 10.50 -17.47 -18.36
CA PRO A 95 9.81 -17.60 -17.09
C PRO A 95 9.73 -16.25 -16.37
N MET A 96 8.62 -16.02 -15.67
CA MET A 96 8.49 -14.92 -14.71
C MET A 96 9.53 -15.07 -13.59
N ARG A 97 10.05 -13.92 -13.16
CA ARG A 97 11.03 -13.84 -12.08
C ARG A 97 10.53 -12.91 -10.99
N ILE A 98 11.09 -13.08 -9.80
CA ILE A 98 10.94 -12.11 -8.72
C ILE A 98 12.11 -11.15 -8.81
N ILE A 99 11.80 -9.86 -8.81
CA ILE A 99 12.76 -8.78 -8.67
C ILE A 99 12.56 -8.21 -7.26
N ASP A 100 13.58 -8.37 -6.42
CA ASP A 100 13.57 -7.85 -5.05
C ASP A 100 14.05 -6.39 -5.04
N LEU A 101 13.28 -5.49 -4.44
CA LEU A 101 13.70 -4.12 -4.17
C LEU A 101 14.25 -4.01 -2.73
N PRO A 102 15.56 -3.78 -2.55
CA PRO A 102 16.13 -3.64 -1.21
C PRO A 102 15.71 -2.33 -0.55
N ILE A 103 15.61 -2.32 0.79
CA ILE A 103 15.24 -1.15 1.61
C ILE A 103 16.19 0.06 1.40
N ASN A 104 17.45 -0.22 1.03
CA ASN A 104 18.48 0.79 0.77
C ASN A 104 18.62 1.16 -0.71
N ALA A 105 17.64 0.82 -1.55
CA ALA A 105 17.65 1.22 -2.95
C ALA A 105 17.69 2.75 -3.09
N SER A 106 18.57 3.23 -3.97
CA SER A 106 18.52 4.62 -4.43
C SER A 106 17.46 4.77 -5.52
N GLU A 107 16.99 6.01 -5.72
CA GLU A 107 16.08 6.34 -6.81
C GLU A 107 16.64 5.95 -8.18
N ASP A 108 17.94 6.14 -8.38
CA ASP A 108 18.65 5.75 -9.60
C ASP A 108 18.59 4.25 -9.87
N ARG A 109 18.67 3.42 -8.81
CA ARG A 109 18.54 1.97 -8.95
C ARG A 109 17.10 1.58 -9.28
N LEU A 110 16.12 2.30 -8.74
CA LEU A 110 14.70 2.03 -9.00
C LEU A 110 14.31 2.41 -10.44
N VAL A 111 14.53 3.68 -10.81
CA VAL A 111 14.06 4.29 -12.05
C VAL A 111 15.01 4.04 -13.21
N GLY A 112 16.32 3.95 -12.94
CA GLY A 112 17.38 3.92 -13.94
C GLY A 112 18.17 5.23 -13.98
N SER A 113 19.40 5.16 -14.51
CA SER A 113 20.35 6.28 -14.57
C SER A 113 21.08 6.33 -15.90
N ILE A 114 21.90 7.35 -16.14
CA ILE A 114 22.86 7.32 -17.27
C ILE A 114 23.99 6.32 -17.00
N ASP A 115 24.37 5.58 -18.05
CA ASP A 115 25.61 4.81 -18.10
C ASP A 115 26.81 5.78 -18.18
N ILE A 116 27.47 5.96 -17.04
CA ILE A 116 28.60 6.87 -16.88
C ILE A 116 29.77 6.43 -17.77
N GLU A 117 30.03 5.13 -17.90
CA GLU A 117 31.19 4.62 -18.64
C GLU A 117 31.04 4.92 -20.13
N ALA A 118 29.85 4.66 -20.68
CA ALA A 118 29.51 5.03 -22.05
C ALA A 118 29.49 6.55 -22.23
N ALA A 119 28.94 7.32 -21.29
CA ALA A 119 28.94 8.77 -21.38
C ALA A 119 30.36 9.37 -21.38
N VAL A 120 31.28 8.88 -20.53
CA VAL A 120 32.66 9.39 -20.47
C VAL A 120 33.50 8.94 -21.67
N ARG A 121 33.42 7.67 -22.09
CA ARG A 121 34.23 7.14 -23.21
C ARG A 121 33.67 7.54 -24.57
N ALA A 122 32.36 7.39 -24.74
CA ALA A 122 31.66 7.57 -26.01
C ALA A 122 30.98 8.95 -26.15
N GLY A 123 30.87 9.76 -25.09
CA GLY A 123 30.11 11.02 -25.12
C GLY A 123 28.62 10.82 -25.44
N THR A 124 28.19 9.57 -25.56
CA THR A 124 26.81 9.19 -25.87
C THR A 124 26.07 8.96 -24.57
N ARG A 125 24.93 9.63 -24.40
CA ARG A 125 24.04 9.46 -23.26
C ARG A 125 23.26 8.16 -23.43
N ARG A 126 23.79 7.06 -22.88
CA ARG A 126 23.10 5.76 -22.86
C ARG A 126 22.36 5.59 -21.55
N PHE A 127 21.10 5.16 -21.62
CA PHE A 127 20.30 4.86 -20.43
C PHE A 127 20.65 3.47 -19.88
N GLN A 128 20.88 3.40 -18.58
CA GLN A 128 21.04 2.16 -17.82
C GLN A 128 19.70 1.82 -17.15
N PRO A 129 19.08 0.67 -17.52
CA PRO A 129 17.81 0.24 -16.95
C PRO A 129 17.88 0.06 -15.42
N GLY A 130 16.84 0.52 -14.73
CA GLY A 130 16.65 0.31 -13.29
C GLY A 130 15.83 -0.95 -12.96
N VAL A 131 15.50 -1.10 -11.68
CA VAL A 131 14.67 -2.20 -11.16
C VAL A 131 13.28 -2.20 -11.82
N LEU A 132 12.68 -1.04 -12.10
CA LEU A 132 11.37 -0.97 -12.78
C LEU A 132 11.43 -1.54 -14.21
N ALA A 133 12.55 -1.35 -14.92
CA ALA A 133 12.76 -1.94 -16.23
C ALA A 133 12.96 -3.47 -16.14
N GLU A 134 13.73 -3.93 -15.16
CA GLU A 134 13.90 -5.36 -14.88
C GLU A 134 12.59 -6.03 -14.44
N ALA A 135 11.74 -5.28 -13.71
CA ALA A 135 10.45 -5.74 -13.21
C ALA A 135 9.38 -5.86 -14.30
N ASN A 136 9.55 -5.25 -15.47
CA ASN A 136 8.56 -5.34 -16.54
C ASN A 136 8.23 -6.81 -16.88
N ARG A 137 6.96 -7.15 -16.72
CA ARG A 137 6.32 -8.48 -16.87
C ARG A 137 6.83 -9.53 -15.89
N ASN A 138 7.38 -9.07 -14.78
CA ASN A 138 7.84 -9.87 -13.66
C ASN A 138 7.11 -9.44 -12.38
N LEU A 139 7.39 -10.14 -11.28
CA LEU A 139 6.88 -9.78 -9.96
C LEU A 139 7.89 -8.86 -9.27
N LEU A 140 7.44 -7.68 -8.82
CA LEU A 140 8.24 -6.76 -8.00
C LEU A 140 7.88 -6.97 -6.54
N TYR A 141 8.83 -7.53 -5.78
CA TYR A 141 8.69 -7.71 -4.34
C TYR A 141 9.38 -6.57 -3.60
N VAL A 142 8.65 -5.95 -2.68
CA VAL A 142 9.17 -4.89 -1.82
C VAL A 142 9.04 -5.32 -0.38
N ASP A 143 10.17 -5.58 0.27
CA ASP A 143 10.21 -5.92 1.68
C ASP A 143 10.12 -4.65 2.53
N GLU A 144 9.24 -4.66 3.53
CA GLU A 144 9.09 -3.56 4.50
C GLU A 144 8.92 -2.18 3.81
N VAL A 145 7.86 -2.06 3.00
CA VAL A 145 7.54 -0.84 2.23
C VAL A 145 7.50 0.41 3.12
N ASN A 146 7.15 0.27 4.40
CA ASN A 146 7.13 1.33 5.41
C ASN A 146 8.52 1.92 5.74
N LEU A 147 9.61 1.25 5.38
CA LEU A 147 10.98 1.71 5.58
C LEU A 147 11.58 2.41 4.36
N LEU A 148 10.94 2.28 3.19
CA LEU A 148 11.34 3.01 1.99
C LEU A 148 11.04 4.51 2.14
N ASP A 149 11.82 5.31 1.41
CA ASP A 149 11.58 6.74 1.35
C ASP A 149 10.27 7.03 0.59
N ASP A 150 9.44 7.94 1.10
CA ASP A 150 8.09 8.21 0.56
C ASP A 150 8.06 8.42 -0.97
N HIS A 151 9.06 9.13 -1.51
CA HIS A 151 9.16 9.42 -2.94
C HIS A 151 9.41 8.17 -3.79
N LEU A 152 10.16 7.18 -3.28
CA LEU A 152 10.38 5.91 -3.98
C LEU A 152 9.10 5.10 -4.05
N VAL A 153 8.33 5.10 -2.95
CA VAL A 153 7.02 4.44 -2.89
C VAL A 153 6.06 5.11 -3.88
N ASP A 154 6.07 6.44 -3.96
CA ASP A 154 5.23 7.20 -4.90
C ASP A 154 5.53 6.83 -6.35
N VAL A 155 6.81 6.90 -6.75
CA VAL A 155 7.26 6.53 -8.10
C VAL A 155 6.95 5.07 -8.43
N LEU A 156 7.15 4.16 -7.47
CA LEU A 156 6.85 2.74 -7.65
C LEU A 156 5.35 2.50 -7.88
N LEU A 157 4.50 3.16 -7.10
CA LEU A 157 3.05 3.04 -7.24
C LEU A 157 2.53 3.77 -8.49
N ASP A 158 3.20 4.84 -8.95
CA ASP A 158 2.88 5.50 -10.22
C ASP A 158 3.19 4.57 -11.38
N ALA A 159 4.38 3.97 -11.38
CA ALA A 159 4.79 3.00 -12.39
C ALA A 159 3.87 1.77 -12.41
N ALA A 160 3.46 1.26 -11.23
CA ALA A 160 2.52 0.15 -11.14
C ALA A 160 1.12 0.49 -11.70
N ALA A 161 0.62 1.70 -11.45
CA ALA A 161 -0.70 2.12 -11.91
C ALA A 161 -0.72 2.51 -13.40
N MET A 162 0.32 3.21 -13.88
CA MET A 162 0.43 3.67 -15.27
C MET A 162 0.96 2.59 -16.21
N GLY A 163 1.69 1.59 -15.69
CA GLY A 163 2.35 0.55 -16.49
C GLY A 163 3.54 1.07 -17.32
N VAL A 164 3.96 2.31 -17.11
CA VAL A 164 5.09 2.95 -17.78
C VAL A 164 5.94 3.67 -16.75
N ASN A 165 7.25 3.66 -16.95
CA ASN A 165 8.18 4.47 -16.19
C ASN A 165 8.68 5.60 -17.07
N VAL A 166 8.55 6.83 -16.57
CA VAL A 166 8.95 8.06 -17.28
C VAL A 166 10.16 8.65 -16.57
N VAL A 167 11.28 8.76 -17.28
CA VAL A 167 12.55 9.25 -16.76
C VAL A 167 12.95 10.52 -17.49
N GLU A 168 12.76 11.66 -16.83
CA GLU A 168 13.13 12.98 -17.35
C GLU A 168 14.27 13.58 -16.52
N ARG A 169 15.49 13.07 -16.71
CA ARG A 169 16.66 13.44 -15.90
C ARG A 169 17.94 13.47 -16.70
N GLU A 170 18.91 14.26 -16.22
CA GLU A 170 20.26 14.34 -16.79
C GLU A 170 20.26 14.68 -18.30
N GLY A 171 19.25 15.45 -18.73
CA GLY A 171 19.05 15.83 -20.13
C GLY A 171 18.63 14.69 -21.04
N MET A 172 17.99 13.66 -20.49
CA MET A 172 17.31 12.57 -21.19
C MET A 172 15.83 12.57 -20.82
N SER A 173 14.97 12.31 -21.79
CA SER A 173 13.57 11.92 -21.58
C SER A 173 13.42 10.53 -22.18
N VAL A 174 13.27 9.53 -21.31
CA VAL A 174 13.11 8.12 -21.70
C VAL A 174 11.83 7.61 -21.09
N VAL A 175 10.98 7.00 -21.92
CA VAL A 175 9.77 6.32 -21.47
C VAL A 175 9.91 4.85 -21.81
N HIS A 176 9.72 3.98 -20.82
CA HIS A 176 9.77 2.54 -21.05
C HIS A 176 8.60 1.82 -20.36
N PRO A 177 8.16 0.67 -20.90
CA PRO A 177 7.12 -0.13 -20.26
C PRO A 177 7.60 -0.68 -18.91
N SER A 178 6.68 -0.75 -17.96
CA SER A 178 6.90 -1.21 -16.59
C SER A 178 5.61 -1.82 -16.02
N HIS A 179 5.05 -2.82 -16.71
CA HIS A 179 3.88 -3.56 -16.25
C HIS A 179 4.32 -4.72 -15.37
N PHE A 180 4.13 -4.65 -14.06
CA PHE A 180 4.60 -5.69 -13.13
C PHE A 180 3.56 -6.01 -12.06
N ILE A 181 3.67 -7.19 -11.47
CA ILE A 181 2.85 -7.60 -10.33
C ILE A 181 3.52 -7.03 -9.08
N LEU A 182 2.89 -6.04 -8.45
CA LEU A 182 3.42 -5.44 -7.22
C LEU A 182 2.99 -6.23 -5.99
N VAL A 183 3.96 -6.63 -5.16
CA VAL A 183 3.70 -7.17 -3.82
C VAL A 183 4.58 -6.45 -2.80
N GLY A 184 3.94 -5.80 -1.84
CA GLY A 184 4.60 -5.12 -0.73
C GLY A 184 4.31 -5.82 0.60
N THR A 185 5.32 -5.99 1.43
CA THR A 185 5.12 -6.41 2.84
C THR A 185 5.31 -5.21 3.76
N MET A 186 4.66 -5.23 4.91
CA MET A 186 5.01 -4.33 6.00
C MET A 186 4.86 -5.00 7.36
N ASN A 187 5.58 -4.47 8.33
CA ASN A 187 5.37 -4.73 9.74
C ASN A 187 4.73 -3.49 10.39
N PRO A 188 3.47 -3.58 10.88
CA PRO A 188 2.81 -2.44 11.51
C PRO A 188 3.54 -1.91 12.76
N GLU A 189 4.34 -2.73 13.44
CA GLU A 189 5.11 -2.30 14.62
C GLU A 189 6.25 -1.32 14.28
N GLU A 190 6.80 -1.41 13.07
CA GLU A 190 7.97 -0.63 12.65
C GLU A 190 7.60 0.75 12.09
N GLY A 191 6.32 0.95 11.80
CA GLY A 191 5.75 2.19 11.30
C GLY A 191 4.58 1.94 10.38
N GLU A 192 3.64 2.88 10.35
CA GLU A 192 2.55 2.86 9.37
C GLU A 192 2.91 3.67 8.14
N LEU A 193 2.46 3.20 6.98
CA LEU A 193 2.48 3.97 5.75
C LEU A 193 1.50 5.14 5.81
N ARG A 194 1.78 6.18 5.03
CA ARG A 194 0.88 7.32 4.86
C ARG A 194 -0.47 6.84 4.30
N PRO A 195 -1.62 7.34 4.80
CA PRO A 195 -2.93 6.96 4.28
C PRO A 195 -3.07 7.13 2.77
N GLN A 196 -2.43 8.16 2.19
CA GLN A 196 -2.46 8.42 0.75
C GLN A 196 -1.73 7.33 -0.06
N LEU A 197 -0.65 6.76 0.49
CA LEU A 197 0.11 5.68 -0.14
C LEU A 197 -0.58 4.33 0.06
N LEU A 198 -1.22 4.13 1.22
CA LEU A 198 -2.04 2.95 1.50
C LEU A 198 -3.20 2.85 0.50
N ASP A 199 -3.93 3.93 0.25
CA ASP A 199 -5.06 3.95 -0.70
C ASP A 199 -4.66 3.61 -2.15
N ARG A 200 -3.38 3.79 -2.49
CA ARG A 200 -2.85 3.47 -3.81
C ARG A 200 -2.60 1.97 -4.01
N PHE A 201 -2.51 1.19 -2.94
CA PHE A 201 -2.52 -0.27 -3.07
C PHE A 201 -3.92 -0.77 -3.40
N GLY A 202 -4.00 -1.77 -4.27
CA GLY A 202 -5.26 -2.40 -4.63
C GLY A 202 -5.84 -3.20 -3.47
N LEU A 203 -5.10 -4.23 -3.04
CA LEU A 203 -5.54 -5.15 -2.00
C LEU A 203 -4.69 -5.01 -0.75
N CYS A 204 -5.30 -5.17 0.42
CA CYS A 204 -4.58 -5.26 1.67
C CYS A 204 -5.05 -6.47 2.46
N VAL A 205 -4.10 -7.30 2.88
CA VAL A 205 -4.37 -8.47 3.70
C VAL A 205 -3.59 -8.37 4.99
N GLU A 206 -4.27 -8.69 6.09
CA GLU A 206 -3.66 -8.84 7.40
C GLU A 206 -3.38 -10.33 7.67
N VAL A 207 -2.12 -10.64 7.91
CA VAL A 207 -1.61 -11.96 8.25
C VAL A 207 -1.32 -11.98 9.73
N VAL A 208 -2.14 -12.72 10.46
CA VAL A 208 -2.01 -12.90 11.90
C VAL A 208 -1.21 -14.17 12.17
N THR A 209 -0.45 -14.20 13.25
CA THR A 209 0.17 -15.43 13.74
C THR A 209 -0.90 -16.47 14.07
N LEU A 210 -0.67 -17.71 13.65
CA LEU A 210 -1.59 -18.82 13.90
C LEU A 210 -1.76 -19.02 15.41
N THR A 211 -3.00 -19.06 15.88
CA THR A 211 -3.35 -19.28 17.28
C THR A 211 -3.66 -20.74 17.60
N ASP A 212 -4.02 -21.52 16.59
CA ASP A 212 -4.29 -22.95 16.72
C ASP A 212 -2.99 -23.76 16.87
N ILE A 213 -2.97 -24.69 17.82
CA ILE A 213 -1.81 -25.51 18.14
C ILE A 213 -1.54 -26.49 16.99
N ASP A 214 -2.58 -27.10 16.43
CA ASP A 214 -2.43 -28.11 15.38
C ASP A 214 -1.86 -27.50 14.10
N GLU A 215 -2.33 -26.32 13.70
CA GLU A 215 -1.75 -25.57 12.57
C GLU A 215 -0.29 -25.18 12.81
N ARG A 216 0.05 -24.76 14.04
CA ARG A 216 1.45 -24.44 14.39
C ARG A 216 2.36 -25.65 14.35
N LEU A 217 1.90 -26.81 14.82
CA LEU A 217 2.64 -28.07 14.72
C LEU A 217 2.87 -28.45 13.26
N ARG A 218 1.86 -28.33 12.39
CA ARG A 218 2.02 -28.56 10.95
C ARG A 218 3.06 -27.64 10.31
N VAL A 219 3.14 -26.38 10.71
CA VAL A 219 4.19 -25.46 10.23
C VAL A 219 5.57 -25.95 10.64
N MET A 220 5.74 -26.38 11.90
CA MET A 220 7.02 -26.90 12.40
C MET A 220 7.44 -28.21 11.70
N GLU A 221 6.49 -29.12 11.47
CA GLU A 221 6.71 -30.37 10.75
C GLU A 221 7.09 -30.10 9.28
N LEU A 222 6.36 -29.20 8.61
CA LEU A 222 6.65 -28.82 7.23
C LEU A 222 8.04 -28.17 7.10
N GLU A 223 8.41 -27.29 8.02
CA GLU A 223 9.75 -26.68 8.04
C GLU A 223 10.84 -27.75 8.22
N ARG A 224 10.66 -28.68 9.17
CA ARG A 224 11.58 -29.81 9.39
C ARG A 224 11.72 -30.65 8.13
N ASP A 225 10.61 -31.07 7.54
CA ASP A 225 10.59 -31.97 6.38
C ASP A 225 11.19 -31.28 5.14
N PHE A 226 10.92 -29.98 4.98
CA PHE A 226 11.51 -29.16 3.92
C PHE A 226 13.03 -29.01 4.08
N LEU A 227 13.53 -28.77 5.29
CA LEU A 227 14.97 -28.68 5.56
C LEU A 227 15.69 -30.02 5.39
N GLN A 228 15.03 -31.14 5.72
CA GLN A 228 15.60 -32.47 5.55
C GLN A 228 15.63 -32.92 4.08
N ASN A 229 14.54 -32.73 3.34
CA ASN A 229 14.46 -33.12 1.94
C ASN A 229 13.48 -32.24 1.13
N PRO A 230 13.96 -31.12 0.57
CA PRO A 230 13.12 -30.20 -0.22
C PRO A 230 12.44 -30.88 -1.42
N GLN A 231 13.13 -31.83 -2.07
CA GLN A 231 12.62 -32.51 -3.26
C GLN A 231 11.44 -33.42 -2.93
N ALA A 232 11.40 -34.03 -1.74
CA ALA A 232 10.28 -34.85 -1.32
C ALA A 232 9.02 -34.01 -1.13
N VAL A 233 9.11 -32.86 -0.45
CA VAL A 233 7.99 -31.92 -0.26
C VAL A 233 7.47 -31.40 -1.59
N HIS A 234 8.37 -31.11 -2.54
CA HIS A 234 7.98 -30.73 -3.90
C HIS A 234 7.26 -31.83 -4.66
N LYS A 235 7.70 -33.08 -4.57
CA LYS A 235 7.02 -34.20 -5.23
C LYS A 235 5.60 -34.39 -4.69
N VAL A 236 5.42 -34.32 -3.37
CA VAL A 236 4.09 -34.43 -2.74
C VAL A 236 3.18 -33.29 -3.16
N SER A 237 3.72 -32.08 -3.31
CA SER A 237 2.95 -30.88 -3.65
C SER A 237 2.78 -30.65 -5.15
N ALA A 238 3.46 -31.42 -6.01
CA ALA A 238 3.57 -31.15 -7.44
C ALA A 238 2.22 -31.21 -8.16
N GLU A 239 1.37 -32.19 -7.82
CA GLU A 239 0.03 -32.33 -8.39
C GLU A 239 -0.81 -31.09 -8.10
N ARG A 240 -0.84 -30.66 -6.83
CA ARG A 240 -1.61 -29.49 -6.40
C ARG A 240 -1.05 -28.16 -6.90
N GLU A 241 0.27 -28.03 -7.04
CA GLU A 241 0.88 -26.88 -7.72
C GLU A 241 0.54 -26.84 -9.22
N GLY A 242 0.44 -28.00 -9.87
CA GLY A 242 -0.03 -28.14 -11.25
C GLY A 242 -1.46 -27.67 -11.42
N GLU A 243 -2.37 -28.17 -10.57
CA GLU A 243 -3.77 -27.73 -10.55
C GLU A 243 -3.91 -26.22 -10.35
N LEU A 244 -3.15 -25.64 -9.41
CA LEU A 244 -3.18 -24.20 -9.15
C LEU A 244 -2.64 -23.39 -10.33
N ARG A 245 -1.59 -23.87 -11.00
CA ARG A 245 -1.04 -23.23 -12.21
C ARG A 245 -2.08 -23.22 -13.33
N ASP A 246 -2.70 -24.37 -13.60
CA ASP A 246 -3.69 -24.51 -14.66
C ASP A 246 -4.93 -23.65 -14.37
N LEU A 247 -5.33 -23.59 -13.11
CA LEU A 247 -6.42 -22.73 -12.64
C LEU A 247 -6.08 -21.24 -12.84
N LEU A 248 -4.88 -20.79 -12.47
CA LEU A 248 -4.43 -19.41 -12.66
C LEU A 248 -4.34 -19.04 -14.15
N GLN A 249 -3.82 -19.94 -14.98
CA GLN A 249 -3.73 -19.74 -16.43
C GLN A 249 -5.14 -19.63 -17.03
N ALA A 250 -6.04 -20.56 -16.71
CA ALA A 250 -7.42 -20.55 -17.19
C ALA A 250 -8.18 -19.30 -16.73
N ALA A 251 -7.97 -18.84 -15.50
CA ALA A 251 -8.57 -17.60 -15.00
C ALA A 251 -8.05 -16.36 -15.76
N THR A 252 -6.75 -16.30 -16.03
CA THR A 252 -6.12 -15.20 -16.78
C THR A 252 -6.67 -15.11 -18.21
N ASP A 253 -6.85 -16.26 -18.87
CA ASP A 253 -7.40 -16.34 -20.23
C ASP A 253 -8.89 -15.97 -20.29
N ARG A 254 -9.64 -16.21 -19.21
CA ARG A 254 -11.07 -15.88 -19.11
C ARG A 254 -11.35 -14.44 -18.73
N LEU A 255 -10.46 -13.79 -17.96
CA LEU A 255 -10.65 -12.43 -17.43
C LEU A 255 -11.18 -11.40 -18.46
N PRO A 256 -10.67 -11.35 -19.73
CA PRO A 256 -11.17 -10.41 -20.73
C PRO A 256 -12.65 -10.62 -21.10
N ARG A 257 -13.17 -11.84 -20.93
CA ARG A 257 -14.55 -12.23 -21.28
C ARG A 257 -15.53 -12.08 -20.11
N VAL A 258 -15.03 -11.92 -18.88
CA VAL A 258 -15.89 -11.76 -17.69
C VAL A 258 -16.65 -10.45 -17.75
N SER A 259 -17.98 -10.55 -17.77
CA SER A 259 -18.89 -9.42 -17.79
C SER A 259 -19.21 -8.92 -16.38
N LEU A 260 -19.33 -7.60 -16.24
CA LEU A 260 -19.73 -6.92 -15.01
C LEU A 260 -21.05 -6.17 -15.28
N PRO A 261 -22.21 -6.74 -14.90
CA PRO A 261 -23.53 -6.17 -15.15
C PRO A 261 -23.70 -4.78 -14.51
N ASP A 262 -24.53 -3.93 -15.12
CA ASP A 262 -24.74 -2.56 -14.61
C ASP A 262 -25.39 -2.52 -13.21
N ALA A 263 -26.23 -3.51 -12.89
CA ALA A 263 -26.77 -3.67 -11.54
C ALA A 263 -25.66 -3.90 -10.50
N ILE A 264 -24.66 -4.73 -10.85
CA ILE A 264 -23.50 -5.00 -9.98
C ILE A 264 -22.59 -3.77 -9.91
N ARG A 265 -22.36 -3.04 -11.01
CA ARG A 265 -21.60 -1.79 -10.99
C ARG A 265 -22.25 -0.75 -10.07
N THR A 266 -23.56 -0.62 -10.16
CA THR A 266 -24.35 0.28 -9.30
C THR A 266 -24.25 -0.15 -7.84
N LEU A 267 -24.33 -1.46 -7.57
CA LEU A 267 -24.15 -2.00 -6.23
C LEU A 267 -22.76 -1.69 -5.67
N VAL A 268 -21.70 -1.92 -6.44
CA VAL A 268 -20.31 -1.60 -6.02
C VAL A 268 -20.18 -0.13 -5.65
N ALA A 269 -20.67 0.78 -6.49
CA ALA A 269 -20.63 2.21 -6.22
C ALA A 269 -21.39 2.59 -4.93
N ARG A 270 -22.58 2.02 -4.70
CA ARG A 270 -23.36 2.24 -3.47
C ARG A 270 -22.61 1.73 -2.23
N LEU A 271 -22.09 0.51 -2.27
CA LEU A 271 -21.37 -0.08 -1.14
C LEU A 271 -20.07 0.67 -0.82
N CYS A 272 -19.38 1.22 -1.82
CA CYS A 272 -18.23 2.08 -1.62
C CYS A 272 -18.60 3.44 -0.99
N LEU A 273 -19.74 4.03 -1.37
CA LEU A 273 -20.29 5.23 -0.75
C LEU A 273 -20.71 5.00 0.71
N ASP A 274 -21.43 3.91 0.98
CA ASP A 274 -21.85 3.52 2.33
C ASP A 274 -20.65 3.29 3.24
N GLY A 275 -19.57 2.70 2.70
CA GLY A 275 -18.28 2.54 3.39
C GLY A 275 -17.49 3.82 3.65
N SER A 276 -18.02 4.99 3.26
CA SER A 276 -17.37 6.31 3.39
C SER A 276 -15.96 6.36 2.78
N VAL A 277 -15.75 5.63 1.68
CA VAL A 277 -14.45 5.54 1.02
C VAL A 277 -14.25 6.75 0.11
N ALA A 278 -13.09 7.40 0.20
CA ALA A 278 -12.81 8.59 -0.59
C ALA A 278 -12.36 8.25 -2.02
N GLY A 279 -13.09 8.76 -3.02
CA GLY A 279 -12.71 8.71 -4.42
C GLY A 279 -13.00 7.39 -5.15
N HIS A 280 -12.88 7.42 -6.48
CA HIS A 280 -13.31 6.32 -7.37
C HIS A 280 -12.33 5.14 -7.47
N ARG A 281 -11.15 5.23 -6.82
CA ARG A 281 -10.16 4.16 -6.89
C ARG A 281 -10.71 2.88 -6.28
N ALA A 282 -11.44 2.99 -5.17
CA ALA A 282 -12.05 1.85 -4.51
C ALA A 282 -13.05 1.14 -5.44
N ASP A 283 -13.92 1.89 -6.12
CA ASP A 283 -14.90 1.36 -7.07
C ASP A 283 -14.20 0.52 -8.16
N LEU A 284 -13.11 1.06 -8.74
CA LEU A 284 -12.35 0.38 -9.80
C LEU A 284 -11.64 -0.87 -9.30
N VAL A 285 -11.03 -0.81 -8.11
CA VAL A 285 -10.32 -1.94 -7.51
C VAL A 285 -11.31 -3.05 -7.16
N VAL A 286 -12.45 -2.73 -6.54
CA VAL A 286 -13.49 -3.71 -6.21
C VAL A 286 -14.04 -4.35 -7.48
N ALA A 287 -14.36 -3.56 -8.51
CA ALA A 287 -14.85 -4.08 -9.79
C ALA A 287 -13.84 -5.03 -10.47
N ARG A 288 -12.55 -4.66 -10.50
CA ARG A 288 -11.47 -5.52 -11.05
C ARG A 288 -11.29 -6.78 -10.24
N THR A 289 -11.28 -6.67 -8.92
CA THR A 289 -11.11 -7.79 -7.99
C THR A 289 -12.28 -8.77 -8.11
N ALA A 290 -13.52 -8.29 -8.18
CA ALA A 290 -14.71 -9.12 -8.37
C ALA A 290 -14.68 -9.87 -9.72
N ARG A 291 -14.20 -9.22 -10.80
CA ARG A 291 -13.97 -9.88 -12.09
C ARG A 291 -12.89 -10.95 -12.01
N ALA A 292 -11.80 -10.71 -11.29
CA ALA A 292 -10.75 -11.69 -11.07
C ALA A 292 -11.25 -12.89 -10.24
N ILE A 293 -12.06 -12.66 -9.21
CA ILE A 293 -12.70 -13.73 -8.40
C ILE A 293 -13.65 -14.56 -9.28
N CYS A 294 -14.49 -13.90 -10.09
CA CYS A 294 -15.38 -14.58 -11.02
C CYS A 294 -14.60 -15.42 -12.05
N ALA A 295 -13.50 -14.89 -12.60
CA ALA A 295 -12.61 -15.62 -13.51
C ALA A 295 -11.98 -16.85 -12.84
N LEU A 296 -11.54 -16.71 -11.58
CA LEU A 296 -10.99 -17.78 -10.75
C LEU A 296 -12.02 -18.89 -10.48
N ARG A 297 -13.27 -18.50 -10.21
CA ARG A 297 -14.42 -19.41 -10.05
C ARG A 297 -14.83 -20.10 -11.35
N GLY A 298 -14.48 -19.51 -12.50
CA GLY A 298 -14.88 -19.99 -13.83
C GLY A 298 -16.24 -19.48 -14.30
N GLY A 299 -16.78 -18.44 -13.66
CA GLY A 299 -18.04 -17.81 -14.05
C GLY A 299 -17.88 -16.83 -15.23
N PRO A 300 -18.91 -16.66 -16.09
CA PRO A 300 -18.90 -15.64 -17.15
C PRO A 300 -19.41 -14.25 -16.69
N VAL A 301 -20.13 -14.21 -15.56
CA VAL A 301 -20.79 -13.02 -15.02
C VAL A 301 -20.45 -12.88 -13.54
N VAL A 302 -20.10 -11.68 -13.11
CA VAL A 302 -19.83 -11.38 -11.70
C VAL A 302 -21.12 -11.44 -10.88
N GLU A 303 -21.09 -12.17 -9.77
CA GLU A 303 -22.21 -12.31 -8.84
C GLU A 303 -21.96 -11.58 -7.51
N LEU A 304 -23.01 -11.48 -6.69
CA LEU A 304 -22.93 -10.83 -5.37
C LEU A 304 -21.83 -11.41 -4.45
N PRO A 305 -21.63 -12.74 -4.34
CA PRO A 305 -20.56 -13.29 -3.50
C PRO A 305 -19.16 -12.84 -3.95
N ASP A 306 -18.94 -12.73 -5.26
CA ASP A 306 -17.67 -12.26 -5.83
C ASP A 306 -17.39 -10.79 -5.39
N VAL A 307 -18.43 -9.98 -5.30
CA VAL A 307 -18.35 -8.56 -4.88
C VAL A 307 -18.09 -8.43 -3.38
N LEU A 308 -18.77 -9.22 -2.55
CA LEU A 308 -18.60 -9.17 -1.09
C LEU A 308 -17.18 -9.55 -0.69
N GLU A 309 -16.63 -10.59 -1.31
CA GLU A 309 -15.24 -10.98 -1.09
C GLU A 309 -14.25 -9.92 -1.61
N ALA A 310 -14.51 -9.34 -2.79
CA ALA A 310 -13.70 -8.24 -3.31
C ALA A 310 -13.68 -7.03 -2.36
N LEU A 311 -14.81 -6.70 -1.74
CA LEU A 311 -14.93 -5.60 -0.79
C LEU A 311 -14.10 -5.85 0.48
N GLU A 312 -14.08 -7.08 0.98
CA GLU A 312 -13.27 -7.44 2.16
C GLU A 312 -11.78 -7.19 1.91
N LEU A 313 -11.26 -7.63 0.77
CA LEU A 313 -9.84 -7.49 0.42
C LEU A 313 -9.45 -6.05 0.01
N ALA A 314 -10.31 -5.37 -0.74
CA ALA A 314 -10.02 -4.04 -1.28
C ALA A 314 -10.22 -2.92 -0.26
N LEU A 315 -11.19 -3.04 0.66
CA LEU A 315 -11.53 -1.96 1.59
C LEU A 315 -10.84 -2.08 2.96
N ALA A 316 -10.14 -3.18 3.24
CA ALA A 316 -9.47 -3.43 4.53
C ALA A 316 -8.58 -2.27 5.00
N HIS A 317 -7.91 -1.57 4.08
CA HIS A 317 -6.99 -0.45 4.38
C HIS A 317 -7.60 0.94 4.14
N ARG A 318 -8.84 1.01 3.63
CA ARG A 318 -9.53 2.26 3.25
C ARG A 318 -10.61 2.68 4.25
N ARG A 319 -11.04 1.76 5.12
CA ARG A 319 -12.03 2.02 6.17
C ARG A 319 -11.39 2.77 7.33
N ARG A 320 -12.10 3.79 7.83
CA ARG A 320 -11.64 4.66 8.94
C ARG A 320 -11.84 4.05 10.32
N GLU A 321 -12.69 3.04 10.44
CA GLU A 321 -12.97 2.34 11.69
C GLU A 321 -12.54 0.87 11.62
N PRO A 322 -11.78 0.38 12.62
CA PRO A 322 -11.50 -1.05 12.75
C PRO A 322 -12.80 -1.77 13.13
N LEU A 323 -13.15 -2.81 12.38
CA LEU A 323 -14.39 -3.56 12.59
C LEU A 323 -14.27 -4.41 13.86
N SER A 324 -15.14 -4.18 14.85
CA SER A 324 -15.44 -5.20 15.87
C SER A 324 -16.48 -6.18 15.30
N ASP A 325 -16.22 -7.48 15.45
CA ASP A 325 -17.00 -8.62 14.93
C ASP A 325 -17.17 -8.71 13.40
N LYS A 326 -16.14 -9.28 12.75
CA LYS A 326 -16.08 -9.53 11.29
C LYS A 326 -17.25 -10.37 10.75
N GLN A 327 -17.76 -11.35 11.50
CA GLN A 327 -18.74 -12.32 10.99
C GLN A 327 -20.18 -11.77 10.95
N ALA A 328 -20.62 -11.09 12.02
CA ALA A 328 -21.97 -10.52 12.09
C ALA A 328 -22.17 -9.42 11.03
N GLN A 329 -21.15 -8.60 10.80
CA GLN A 329 -21.22 -7.52 9.82
C GLN A 329 -21.04 -7.99 8.37
N VAL A 330 -20.31 -9.06 8.09
CA VAL A 330 -20.29 -9.65 6.73
C VAL A 330 -21.68 -10.19 6.38
N GLN A 331 -22.38 -10.81 7.34
CA GLN A 331 -23.77 -11.23 7.14
C GLN A 331 -24.73 -10.04 6.97
N GLU A 332 -24.57 -8.98 7.76
CA GLU A 332 -25.38 -7.76 7.63
C GLU A 332 -25.10 -6.99 6.33
N LEU A 333 -23.84 -6.90 5.91
CA LEU A 333 -23.46 -6.31 4.62
C LEU A 333 -23.99 -7.16 3.47
N ALA A 334 -23.97 -8.49 3.59
CA ALA A 334 -24.52 -9.39 2.59
C ALA A 334 -26.04 -9.26 2.47
N SER A 335 -26.78 -9.20 3.58
CA SER A 335 -28.23 -9.02 3.56
C SER A 335 -28.62 -7.66 2.98
N ARG A 336 -27.96 -6.58 3.41
CA ARG A 336 -28.18 -5.23 2.86
C ARG A 336 -27.83 -5.15 1.37
N ALA A 337 -26.70 -5.74 0.96
CA ALA A 337 -26.31 -5.75 -0.45
C ALA A 337 -27.30 -6.55 -1.31
N ALA A 338 -27.84 -7.65 -0.80
CA ALA A 338 -28.87 -8.42 -1.47
C ALA A 338 -30.18 -7.64 -1.63
N GLU A 339 -30.64 -6.96 -0.57
CA GLU A 339 -31.81 -6.08 -0.62
C GLU A 339 -31.62 -4.92 -1.61
N GLN A 340 -30.45 -4.27 -1.58
CA GLN A 340 -30.11 -3.19 -2.51
C GLN A 340 -30.03 -3.69 -3.96
N LEU A 341 -29.47 -4.88 -4.21
CA LEU A 341 -29.43 -5.47 -5.55
C LEU A 341 -30.84 -5.74 -6.07
N ALA A 342 -31.73 -6.28 -5.23
CA ALA A 342 -33.14 -6.50 -5.56
C ALA A 342 -33.85 -5.18 -5.91
N GLN A 343 -33.61 -4.11 -5.16
CA GLN A 343 -34.16 -2.78 -5.45
C GLN A 343 -33.63 -2.20 -6.77
N ILE A 344 -32.34 -2.37 -7.07
CA ILE A 344 -31.75 -1.90 -8.33
C ILE A 344 -32.37 -2.65 -9.51
N GLN A 345 -32.50 -3.98 -9.40
CA GLN A 345 -33.13 -4.81 -10.41
C GLN A 345 -34.61 -4.45 -10.61
N ALA A 346 -35.34 -4.14 -9.54
CA ALA A 346 -36.73 -3.68 -9.61
C ALA A 346 -36.89 -2.29 -10.24
N ALA A 347 -35.88 -1.42 -10.09
CA ALA A 347 -35.89 -0.06 -10.64
C ALA A 347 -35.38 0.03 -12.09
N THR A 348 -34.82 -1.06 -12.65
CA THR A 348 -34.42 -1.09 -14.06
C THR A 348 -35.65 -1.42 -14.89
N PRO A 349 -36.21 -0.49 -15.71
CA PRO A 349 -37.40 -0.81 -16.49
C PRO A 349 -37.01 -1.83 -17.57
N SER A 350 -37.64 -3.00 -17.54
CA SER A 350 -37.67 -3.88 -18.71
C SER A 350 -38.43 -3.13 -19.80
N GLU A 351 -37.72 -2.60 -20.81
CA GLU A 351 -38.36 -2.07 -22.01
C GLU A 351 -39.06 -3.22 -22.74
N THR A 352 -40.38 -3.34 -22.54
CA THR A 352 -41.30 -3.83 -23.57
C THR A 352 -42.75 -3.51 -23.22
N THR A 353 -43.35 -2.70 -24.09
CA THR A 353 -44.79 -2.45 -24.33
C THR A 353 -45.53 -1.42 -23.45
N PRO A 354 -46.12 -0.35 -24.04
CA PRO A 354 -46.87 0.66 -23.31
C PRO A 354 -48.37 0.33 -23.24
N SER A 355 -48.98 0.49 -22.08
CA SER A 355 -50.44 0.60 -21.97
C SER A 355 -50.84 1.77 -21.07
N VAL A 356 -51.29 2.83 -21.74
CA VAL A 356 -52.44 3.71 -21.43
C VAL A 356 -52.74 3.96 -19.94
N ARG A 357 -52.42 5.19 -19.48
CA ARG A 357 -53.01 5.79 -18.29
C ARG A 357 -54.13 6.74 -18.70
N SER A 358 -55.34 6.46 -18.22
CA SER A 358 -56.46 7.39 -18.14
C SER A 358 -56.54 7.99 -16.74
N ASP A 359 -56.73 9.32 -16.70
CA ASP A 359 -57.02 10.15 -15.54
C ASP A 359 -58.18 9.63 -14.69
N VAL A 360 -58.13 9.87 -13.36
CA VAL A 360 -59.21 10.50 -12.58
C VAL A 360 -58.63 11.19 -11.33
N THR A 361 -58.88 12.49 -11.22
CA THR A 361 -58.78 13.37 -10.04
C THR A 361 -59.85 13.06 -9.01
N GLN A 362 -59.54 13.12 -7.70
CA GLN A 362 -60.47 13.68 -6.72
C GLN A 362 -59.77 14.09 -5.41
N GLN A 363 -60.29 15.17 -4.86
CA GLN A 363 -59.81 15.98 -3.76
C GLN A 363 -60.86 15.91 -2.62
N GLU A 364 -60.42 16.30 -1.41
CA GLU A 364 -61.19 16.79 -0.26
C GLU A 364 -61.67 15.83 0.85
N GLY A 365 -61.50 16.31 2.09
CA GLY A 365 -62.25 15.88 3.27
C GLY A 365 -61.49 16.00 4.59
N ALA A 366 -61.64 17.13 5.30
CA ALA A 366 -61.10 17.40 6.63
C ALA A 366 -62.18 17.30 7.73
N SER A 367 -61.79 16.84 8.94
CA SER A 367 -62.36 17.14 10.29
C SER A 367 -61.78 16.12 11.29
N GLY A 368 -61.39 16.37 12.55
CA GLY A 368 -61.51 17.49 13.49
C GLY A 368 -61.57 16.91 14.93
N GLY A 369 -61.00 17.62 15.93
CA GLY A 369 -61.23 17.45 17.39
C GLY A 369 -60.19 16.60 18.16
N GLU A 370 -59.21 17.18 18.90
CA GLU A 370 -59.26 17.68 20.31
C GLU A 370 -59.33 16.53 21.35
N SER A 371 -58.49 16.39 22.38
CA SER A 371 -58.12 17.36 23.42
C SER A 371 -57.11 16.77 24.44
N ASN A 372 -56.46 17.70 25.18
CA ASN A 372 -55.90 17.65 26.55
C ASN A 372 -54.46 17.18 26.87
N GLU A 373 -53.59 18.19 27.08
CA GLU A 373 -52.96 18.61 28.37
C GLU A 373 -52.54 17.52 29.38
N GLY A 374 -51.36 17.50 30.03
CA GLY A 374 -50.26 18.46 30.20
C GLY A 374 -49.70 18.37 31.64
N TRP A 375 -48.36 18.22 31.79
CA TRP A 375 -47.49 18.65 32.92
C TRP A 375 -47.75 17.99 34.32
N THR A 376 -46.82 17.67 35.24
CA THR A 376 -45.46 18.12 35.58
C THR A 376 -44.82 17.21 36.64
N THR A 377 -43.50 17.34 36.75
CA THR A 377 -42.56 17.03 37.84
C THR A 377 -43.05 16.95 39.30
N SER A 378 -42.42 16.06 40.08
CA SER A 378 -42.21 16.24 41.53
C SER A 378 -40.92 15.55 42.02
N GLU A 379 -40.07 16.35 42.66
CA GLU A 379 -38.92 15.94 43.47
C GLU A 379 -39.36 15.41 44.84
N SER A 380 -38.53 14.60 45.50
CA SER A 380 -38.57 14.39 46.96
C SER A 380 -37.16 14.08 47.49
N ARG A 381 -36.75 14.81 48.54
CA ARG A 381 -35.45 14.75 49.24
C ARG A 381 -35.50 13.84 50.48
N GLU A 382 -34.40 13.10 50.69
CA GLU A 382 -33.67 12.59 51.89
C GLU A 382 -34.38 12.47 53.26
N SER A 383 -34.13 11.44 54.10
CA SER A 383 -32.90 11.20 54.90
C SER A 383 -32.93 9.80 55.61
N PRO A 384 -32.00 9.42 56.54
CA PRO A 384 -30.88 8.51 56.33
C PRO A 384 -30.94 7.19 57.14
N THR A 385 -30.13 6.18 56.78
CA THR A 385 -29.73 5.10 57.70
C THR A 385 -28.24 4.77 57.53
N ASN A 386 -27.65 4.33 58.64
CA ASN A 386 -26.23 4.38 59.00
C ASN A 386 -25.53 3.02 58.78
N GLU A 387 -24.20 3.05 58.68
CA GLU A 387 -23.22 1.93 58.76
C GLU A 387 -23.05 1.07 57.48
N ALA A 388 -21.85 0.67 57.02
CA ALA A 388 -20.50 0.65 57.58
C ALA A 388 -19.46 0.92 56.49
N ILE A 389 -18.31 1.47 56.90
CA ILE A 389 -17.13 1.67 56.06
C ILE A 389 -16.33 0.36 56.04
N GLU A 390 -16.21 -0.27 54.88
CA GLU A 390 -15.16 -1.25 54.60
C GLU A 390 -14.01 -0.56 53.83
N PRO A 391 -12.74 -0.86 54.13
CA PRO A 391 -11.62 -0.29 53.40
C PRO A 391 -11.49 -0.94 52.02
N GLU A 392 -11.66 -0.15 50.96
CA GLU A 392 -11.44 -0.63 49.59
C GLU A 392 -9.99 -1.11 49.41
N SER A 393 -9.89 -2.36 48.95
CA SER A 393 -8.68 -2.98 48.45
C SER A 393 -8.07 -2.19 47.29
N ASP A 394 -6.72 -2.12 47.22
CA ASP A 394 -5.92 -1.61 46.10
C ASP A 394 -6.43 -2.12 44.74
N ALA A 395 -7.38 -1.39 44.15
CA ALA A 395 -7.78 -1.60 42.78
C ALA A 395 -6.64 -1.09 41.90
N VAL A 396 -5.86 -2.02 41.35
CA VAL A 396 -4.95 -1.74 40.23
C VAL A 396 -5.81 -1.21 39.08
N ILE A 397 -5.90 0.12 38.97
CA ILE A 397 -6.67 0.82 37.93
C ILE A 397 -6.04 0.46 36.58
N GLN A 398 -6.60 -0.53 35.89
CA GLN A 398 -6.32 -0.79 34.48
C GLN A 398 -6.88 0.36 33.64
N LEU A 399 -6.07 1.42 33.49
CA LEU A 399 -6.34 2.51 32.57
C LEU A 399 -6.39 1.95 31.15
N ARG A 400 -7.58 1.95 30.53
CA ARG A 400 -7.74 1.67 29.09
C ARG A 400 -6.79 2.58 28.32
N THR A 401 -5.83 2.00 27.61
CA THR A 401 -4.89 2.75 26.78
C THR A 401 -5.66 3.41 25.65
N PHE A 402 -5.84 4.72 25.73
CA PHE A 402 -6.40 5.49 24.63
C PHE A 402 -5.44 5.45 23.43
N THR A 403 -5.96 5.10 22.26
CA THR A 403 -5.28 5.26 20.98
C THR A 403 -5.19 6.75 20.66
N VAL A 404 -4.00 7.30 20.86
CA VAL A 404 -3.73 8.71 20.61
C VAL A 404 -3.83 8.99 19.11
N LYS A 405 -4.67 9.96 18.71
CA LYS A 405 -4.62 10.55 17.36
C LYS A 405 -3.20 11.04 17.09
N LYS A 406 -2.62 10.61 15.96
CA LYS A 406 -1.30 11.09 15.52
C LYS A 406 -1.34 12.59 15.32
N LEU A 407 -0.46 13.31 16.01
CA LEU A 407 -0.10 14.69 15.69
C LEU A 407 0.77 14.66 14.43
N ASP A 408 0.13 14.61 13.26
CA ASP A 408 0.81 14.85 11.99
C ASP A 408 1.02 16.35 11.82
N LEU A 409 2.22 16.81 12.20
CA LEU A 409 2.64 18.17 11.92
C LEU A 409 2.99 18.27 10.42
N PRO A 410 2.59 19.35 9.72
CA PRO A 410 2.96 19.56 8.33
C PRO A 410 4.49 19.54 8.18
N ARG A 411 4.96 18.94 7.08
CA ARG A 411 6.39 18.91 6.74
C ARG A 411 6.90 20.33 6.56
N GLU A 412 7.51 20.88 7.60
CA GLU A 412 8.25 22.14 7.48
C GLU A 412 9.45 21.92 6.57
N ARG A 413 9.54 22.74 5.53
CA ARG A 413 10.67 22.74 4.58
C ARG A 413 11.95 23.35 5.18
N GLN A 414 11.90 23.85 6.41
CA GLN A 414 13.03 24.44 7.11
C GLN A 414 13.89 23.35 7.76
N ALA A 415 15.20 23.43 7.53
CA ALA A 415 16.14 22.51 8.13
C ALA A 415 16.26 22.75 9.63
N ARG A 416 16.35 21.66 10.40
CA ARG A 416 16.44 21.71 11.87
C ARG A 416 17.72 21.02 12.33
N ARG A 417 18.33 21.52 13.41
CA ARG A 417 19.61 21.02 13.95
C ARG A 417 19.46 19.89 14.98
N ALA A 418 18.27 19.67 15.56
CA ALA A 418 18.05 18.72 16.66
C ALA A 418 17.83 17.27 16.18
N ALA A 419 18.22 16.27 16.98
CA ALA A 419 18.09 14.84 16.64
C ALA A 419 16.78 14.21 17.17
N GLY A 420 16.21 13.21 16.48
CA GLY A 420 15.16 12.32 17.01
C GLY A 420 14.59 11.34 15.97
N LYS A 421 13.40 10.74 16.17
CA LYS A 421 12.92 9.60 15.33
C LYS A 421 11.59 9.81 14.58
N ARG A 422 10.91 10.95 14.71
CA ARG A 422 9.56 11.14 14.14
C ARG A 422 9.52 11.73 12.74
N THR A 423 10.15 12.87 12.52
CA THR A 423 9.95 13.64 11.27
C THR A 423 11.23 13.65 10.46
N SER A 424 11.17 13.19 9.21
CA SER A 424 12.29 13.35 8.28
C SER A 424 12.39 14.81 7.87
N THR A 425 13.53 15.45 8.15
CA THR A 425 13.82 16.82 7.73
C THR A 425 15.17 16.87 7.01
N LYS A 426 15.32 17.85 6.13
CA LYS A 426 16.60 18.11 5.45
C LYS A 426 17.65 18.46 6.50
N SER A 427 18.79 17.78 6.45
CA SER A 427 19.93 18.14 7.29
C SER A 427 20.74 19.23 6.61
N GLU A 428 20.98 20.32 7.33
CA GLU A 428 22.00 21.33 6.99
C GLU A 428 23.43 20.86 7.30
N THR A 429 23.57 19.76 8.04
CA THR A 429 24.88 19.21 8.43
C THR A 429 25.29 18.06 7.51
N LYS A 430 26.58 17.73 7.47
CA LYS A 430 27.11 16.54 6.76
C LYS A 430 26.65 15.19 7.35
N ARG A 431 25.69 15.19 8.29
CA ARG A 431 25.16 14.00 8.97
C ARG A 431 23.73 13.71 8.50
N GLY A 432 23.45 12.45 8.19
CA GLY A 432 22.15 11.99 7.69
C GLY A 432 22.30 11.07 6.48
N ARG A 433 21.21 10.38 6.12
CA ARG A 433 21.15 9.50 4.94
C ARG A 433 21.22 10.38 3.70
N TYR A 434 22.10 10.04 2.75
CA TYR A 434 22.11 10.67 1.43
C TYR A 434 20.90 10.13 0.67
N VAL A 435 19.96 11.01 0.32
CA VAL A 435 18.70 10.61 -0.34
C VAL A 435 18.70 11.03 -1.80
N ARG A 436 19.19 12.23 -2.11
CA ARG A 436 19.21 12.76 -3.48
C ARG A 436 20.31 13.79 -3.68
N SER A 437 20.65 14.06 -4.93
CA SER A 437 21.49 15.20 -5.33
C SER A 437 20.67 16.35 -5.87
N SER A 438 21.13 17.59 -5.68
CA SER A 438 20.57 18.78 -6.33
C SER A 438 21.65 19.72 -6.84
N GLN A 439 21.34 20.56 -7.82
CA GLN A 439 22.22 21.67 -8.21
C GLN A 439 22.08 22.82 -7.20
N ALA A 440 23.20 23.44 -6.83
CA ALA A 440 23.23 24.57 -5.91
C ALA A 440 24.29 25.57 -6.37
N GLU A 441 24.07 26.86 -6.11
CA GLU A 441 25.02 27.93 -6.46
C GLU A 441 26.36 27.80 -5.75
N LYS A 442 26.34 27.31 -4.50
CA LYS A 442 27.54 27.00 -3.70
C LYS A 442 27.46 25.59 -3.14
N VAL A 443 28.30 24.70 -3.64
CA VAL A 443 28.33 23.30 -3.21
C VAL A 443 29.25 23.12 -2.01
N THR A 444 28.69 22.78 -0.85
CA THR A 444 29.42 22.56 0.41
C THR A 444 29.65 21.08 0.76
N ASP A 445 28.77 20.19 0.28
CA ASP A 445 28.88 18.73 0.38
C ASP A 445 28.65 18.11 -1.01
N VAL A 446 29.73 17.70 -1.69
CA VAL A 446 29.69 17.25 -3.09
C VAL A 446 29.11 15.83 -3.20
N ALA A 447 28.11 15.66 -4.06
CA ALA A 447 27.61 14.38 -4.51
C ALA A 447 28.48 13.87 -5.65
N PHE A 448 29.55 13.13 -5.33
CA PHE A 448 30.55 12.68 -6.30
C PHE A 448 29.93 11.91 -7.46
N ASP A 449 29.08 10.93 -7.17
CA ASP A 449 28.36 10.12 -8.13
C ASP A 449 27.51 10.98 -9.10
N ALA A 450 26.68 11.86 -8.56
CA ALA A 450 25.82 12.73 -9.36
C ALA A 450 26.61 13.82 -10.13
N THR A 451 27.72 14.29 -9.56
CA THR A 451 28.62 15.28 -10.20
C THR A 451 29.35 14.65 -11.37
N VAL A 452 29.87 13.42 -11.19
CA VAL A 452 30.52 12.67 -12.27
C VAL A 452 29.52 12.35 -13.37
N ARG A 453 28.28 11.94 -13.03
CA ARG A 453 27.19 11.74 -14.01
C ARG A 453 26.87 13.00 -14.81
N ALA A 454 26.73 14.14 -14.12
CA ALA A 454 26.46 15.41 -14.79
C ALA A 454 27.58 15.81 -15.75
N ALA A 455 28.84 15.62 -15.35
CA ALA A 455 30.00 15.95 -16.16
C ALA A 455 30.32 14.92 -17.27
N ALA A 456 29.84 13.69 -17.14
CA ALA A 456 30.21 12.57 -18.01
C ALA A 456 29.96 12.83 -19.51
N PRO A 457 28.80 13.37 -19.95
CA PRO A 457 28.54 13.62 -21.37
C PRO A 457 29.47 14.66 -21.99
N HIS A 458 29.98 15.60 -21.19
CA HIS A 458 30.81 16.72 -21.65
C HIS A 458 32.30 16.36 -21.74
N GLN A 459 32.71 15.17 -21.28
CA GLN A 459 34.13 14.80 -21.23
C GLN A 459 34.78 14.73 -22.61
N ARG A 460 34.05 14.32 -23.66
CA ARG A 460 34.60 14.27 -25.02
C ARG A 460 34.95 15.65 -25.57
N SER A 461 34.00 16.59 -25.52
CA SER A 461 34.23 17.96 -26.02
C SER A 461 35.30 18.68 -25.20
N ARG A 462 35.30 18.46 -23.88
CA ARG A 462 36.29 19.05 -22.96
C ARG A 462 37.70 18.51 -23.16
N ARG A 463 37.86 17.20 -23.38
CA ARG A 463 39.16 16.59 -23.75
C ARG A 463 39.69 17.07 -25.10
N GLN A 464 38.80 17.39 -26.05
CA GLN A 464 39.20 18.00 -27.33
C GLN A 464 39.63 19.46 -27.15
N ALA A 465 39.00 20.21 -26.26
CA ALA A 465 39.33 21.60 -25.97
C ALA A 465 40.61 21.77 -25.12
N ALA A 466 40.93 20.80 -24.27
CA ALA A 466 42.12 20.80 -23.40
C ALA A 466 42.90 19.47 -23.50
N PRO A 467 43.81 19.33 -24.49
CA PRO A 467 44.52 18.09 -24.78
C PRO A 467 45.58 17.70 -23.74
N ASP A 468 45.99 18.59 -22.83
CA ASP A 468 47.03 18.31 -21.82
C ASP A 468 46.58 17.38 -20.67
N ALA A 469 45.29 17.00 -20.64
CA ALA A 469 44.70 16.25 -19.52
C ALA A 469 43.79 15.09 -19.96
N ILE A 470 44.25 14.28 -20.93
CA ILE A 470 43.49 13.17 -21.56
C ILE A 470 42.91 12.19 -20.52
N ASN A 471 43.63 11.94 -19.42
CA ASN A 471 43.25 10.96 -18.39
C ASN A 471 42.58 11.58 -17.14
N LYS A 472 42.30 12.89 -17.13
CA LYS A 472 41.63 13.54 -15.99
C LYS A 472 40.16 13.79 -16.32
N LEU A 473 39.30 13.63 -15.31
CA LEU A 473 37.90 14.04 -15.40
C LEU A 473 37.84 15.57 -15.30
N GLN A 474 37.36 16.23 -16.35
CA GLN A 474 37.26 17.70 -16.41
C GLN A 474 35.89 18.13 -15.89
N LEU A 475 35.86 18.70 -14.69
CA LEU A 475 34.64 19.18 -14.03
C LEU A 475 34.55 20.71 -14.13
N GLU A 476 33.36 21.22 -14.45
CA GLU A 476 33.04 22.64 -14.39
C GLU A 476 32.10 22.93 -13.22
N SER A 477 32.00 24.20 -12.81
CA SER A 477 31.16 24.60 -11.66
C SER A 477 29.69 24.22 -11.83
N HIS A 478 29.18 24.14 -13.06
CA HIS A 478 27.81 23.75 -13.35
C HIS A 478 27.53 22.25 -13.20
N ASP A 479 28.57 21.41 -13.24
CA ASP A 479 28.44 19.96 -13.04
C ASP A 479 28.30 19.60 -11.57
N LEU A 480 28.75 20.48 -10.67
CA LEU A 480 28.76 20.21 -9.24
C LEU A 480 27.33 19.97 -8.74
N ARG A 481 27.15 18.83 -8.09
CA ARG A 481 25.91 18.43 -7.42
C ARG A 481 26.13 18.39 -5.92
N GLN A 482 25.16 18.89 -5.16
CA GLN A 482 25.17 18.87 -3.70
C GLN A 482 24.41 17.66 -3.16
N LYS A 483 24.97 16.99 -2.15
CA LYS A 483 24.27 15.94 -1.40
C LYS A 483 23.14 16.55 -0.57
N VAL A 484 21.92 16.12 -0.84
CA VAL A 484 20.78 16.37 0.04
C VAL A 484 20.66 15.19 0.97
N ARG A 485 20.85 15.48 2.27
CA ARG A 485 20.74 14.49 3.33
C ARG A 485 19.45 14.69 4.10
N GLU A 486 18.85 13.59 4.50
CA GLU A 486 17.72 13.60 5.43
C GLU A 486 18.10 12.99 6.77
N ARG A 487 17.55 13.57 7.84
CA ARG A 487 17.70 13.08 9.20
C ARG A 487 16.34 13.08 9.89
N LYS A 488 16.08 12.05 10.69
CA LYS A 488 14.94 12.06 11.60
C LYS A 488 15.23 13.03 12.77
N THR A 489 14.27 13.89 13.07
CA THR A 489 14.33 14.84 14.19
C THR A 489 13.17 14.58 15.15
N GLY A 490 13.39 14.80 16.45
CA GLY A 490 12.38 14.61 17.48
C GLY A 490 11.52 15.87 17.58
N ASN A 491 10.26 15.70 17.93
CA ASN A 491 9.36 16.83 18.18
C ASN A 491 9.46 17.26 19.65
N LEU A 492 9.16 18.54 19.93
CA LEU A 492 8.82 18.99 21.28
C LEU A 492 7.30 18.97 21.38
N ILE A 493 6.76 18.15 22.28
CA ILE A 493 5.33 18.10 22.57
C ILE A 493 5.10 18.84 23.88
N VAL A 494 4.31 19.91 23.82
CA VAL A 494 3.93 20.67 25.02
C VAL A 494 2.49 20.31 25.35
N PHE A 495 2.28 19.65 26.49
CA PHE A 495 0.97 19.40 27.05
C PHE A 495 0.56 20.60 27.88
N VAL A 496 -0.64 21.13 27.65
CA VAL A 496 -1.18 22.21 28.48
C VAL A 496 -2.46 21.69 29.12
N VAL A 497 -2.45 21.54 30.45
CA VAL A 497 -3.53 20.91 31.22
C VAL A 497 -4.11 21.91 32.21
N ASP A 498 -5.43 22.08 32.20
CA ASP A 498 -6.17 22.88 33.18
C ASP A 498 -6.38 22.05 34.46
N ALA A 499 -5.86 22.53 35.58
CA ALA A 499 -5.98 21.95 36.90
C ALA A 499 -6.95 22.73 37.81
N SER A 500 -7.81 23.59 37.25
CA SER A 500 -8.81 24.35 38.02
C SER A 500 -9.97 23.47 38.51
N ALA A 501 -10.46 23.78 39.72
CA ALA A 501 -11.41 22.99 40.52
C ALA A 501 -12.86 22.96 39.99
N SER A 502 -13.10 23.10 38.68
CA SER A 502 -14.44 23.04 38.06
C SER A 502 -14.66 21.82 37.16
N MET A 503 -13.93 20.73 37.39
CA MET A 503 -14.02 19.49 36.63
C MET A 503 -14.49 18.33 37.52
N ASP A 504 -15.75 17.91 37.40
CA ASP A 504 -16.28 16.66 38.00
C ASP A 504 -15.35 15.46 37.74
N ALA A 505 -14.85 14.85 38.83
CA ALA A 505 -13.40 14.83 39.08
C ALA A 505 -12.68 13.48 38.99
N GLU A 506 -13.33 12.37 38.61
CA GLU A 506 -12.60 11.08 38.50
C GLU A 506 -12.46 10.56 37.07
N GLN A 507 -13.55 10.36 36.34
CA GLN A 507 -13.49 9.70 35.02
C GLN A 507 -12.72 10.51 33.97
N ARG A 508 -12.82 11.85 33.97
CA ARG A 508 -12.11 12.70 33.00
C ARG A 508 -10.64 12.90 33.36
N MET A 509 -10.31 12.94 34.66
CA MET A 509 -8.92 12.98 35.12
C MET A 509 -8.22 11.65 34.83
N LEU A 510 -8.91 10.51 35.04
CA LEU A 510 -8.46 9.19 34.64
C LEU A 510 -8.24 9.09 33.12
N ALA A 511 -9.19 9.58 32.31
CA ALA A 511 -9.04 9.61 30.85
C ALA A 511 -7.85 10.48 30.40
N THR A 512 -7.66 11.65 31.02
CA THR A 512 -6.54 12.56 30.73
C THR A 512 -5.20 11.97 31.15
N LYS A 513 -5.13 11.37 32.35
CA LYS A 513 -3.93 10.67 32.84
C LYS A 513 -3.59 9.48 31.96
N GLY A 514 -4.59 8.70 31.52
CA GLY A 514 -4.43 7.60 30.57
C GLY A 514 -3.94 8.07 29.19
N ALA A 515 -4.48 9.17 28.66
CA ALA A 515 -4.04 9.77 27.40
C ALA A 515 -2.61 10.31 27.48
N ILE A 516 -2.25 11.01 28.57
CA ILE A 516 -0.91 11.55 28.81
C ILE A 516 0.11 10.41 28.98
N LEU A 517 -0.21 9.35 29.74
CA LEU A 517 0.66 8.18 29.89
C LEU A 517 0.88 7.45 28.56
N SER A 518 -0.18 7.25 27.77
CA SER A 518 -0.10 6.66 26.42
C SER A 518 0.80 7.50 25.50
N LEU A 519 0.64 8.82 25.56
CA LEU A 519 1.45 9.80 24.82
C LEU A 519 2.92 9.85 25.26
N LEU A 520 3.18 9.82 26.57
CA LEU A 520 4.52 9.80 27.13
C LEU A 520 5.25 8.51 26.76
N ARG A 521 4.57 7.37 26.79
CA ARG A 521 5.13 6.08 26.34
C ARG A 521 5.50 6.15 24.85
N HIS A 522 4.63 6.73 24.01
CA HIS A 522 4.90 6.93 22.58
C HIS A 522 6.06 7.89 22.33
N ALA A 523 6.12 9.00 23.07
CA ALA A 523 7.19 10.00 22.99
C ALA A 523 8.54 9.44 23.46
N TYR A 524 8.56 8.60 24.51
CA TYR A 524 9.76 7.93 25.00
C TYR A 524 10.36 6.98 23.96
N VAL A 525 9.56 6.10 23.37
CA VAL A 525 10.00 5.16 22.31
C VAL A 525 10.61 5.91 21.12
N ARG A 526 10.03 7.07 20.76
CA ARG A 526 10.44 7.87 19.61
C ARG A 526 11.47 8.97 19.91
N ARG A 527 11.95 9.06 21.16
CA ARG A 527 12.91 10.07 21.64
C ARG A 527 12.47 11.51 21.36
N ASP A 528 11.18 11.79 21.54
CA ASP A 528 10.67 13.16 21.52
C ASP A 528 10.91 13.84 22.86
N LYS A 529 10.99 15.17 22.84
CA LYS A 529 11.02 15.96 24.07
C LYS A 529 9.58 16.25 24.49
N VAL A 530 9.28 16.11 25.77
CA VAL A 530 7.94 16.38 26.30
C VAL A 530 8.05 17.44 27.39
N ALA A 531 7.17 18.43 27.36
CA ALA A 531 6.96 19.41 28.42
C ALA A 531 5.49 19.34 28.86
N LEU A 532 5.22 19.47 30.16
CA LEU A 532 3.87 19.41 30.73
C LEU A 532 3.59 20.69 31.51
N VAL A 533 2.83 21.58 30.90
CA VAL A 533 2.37 22.83 31.51
C VAL A 533 1.02 22.58 32.18
N ALA A 534 1.00 22.54 33.51
CA ALA A 534 -0.23 22.53 34.29
C ALA A 534 -0.55 23.97 34.73
N PHE A 535 -1.75 24.46 34.43
CA PHE A 535 -2.20 25.78 34.87
C PHE A 535 -3.42 25.69 35.77
N SER A 536 -3.46 26.54 36.81
CA SER A 536 -4.63 26.68 37.69
C SER A 536 -4.82 28.15 38.07
N GLY A 537 -6.04 28.66 37.84
CA GLY A 537 -6.33 30.07 38.04
C GLY A 537 -5.43 30.97 37.19
N ARG A 538 -4.63 31.84 37.82
CA ARG A 538 -3.70 32.77 37.14
C ARG A 538 -2.25 32.27 37.07
N ASN A 539 -1.96 31.07 37.56
CA ASN A 539 -0.60 30.54 37.66
C ASN A 539 -0.41 29.29 36.78
N ALA A 540 0.79 29.14 36.20
CA ALA A 540 1.18 27.94 35.43
C ALA A 540 2.51 27.38 35.94
N ARG A 541 2.65 26.06 35.91
CA ARG A 541 3.89 25.31 36.21
C ARG A 541 4.25 24.45 35.00
N VAL A 542 5.53 24.40 34.64
CA VAL A 542 6.07 23.71 33.44
C VAL A 542 6.83 22.46 33.83
#